data_AF-A0A7C4XA86-F1
#
_entry.id   AF-A0A7C4XA86-F1
#
_cell.length_a   1.000
_cell.length_b   1.000
_cell.length_c   1.000
_cell.angle_alpha   90.00
_cell.angle_beta   90.00
_cell.angle_gamma   90.00
#
_symmetry.space_group_name_H-M   'P 1'
#
loop_
_entity.id
_entity.type
_entity.pdbx_description
1 polymer ?
#
loop_
_entity_poly.entity_id
_entity_poly.type
_entity_poly.pdbx_seq_one_letter_code
_entity_poly.pdbx_strand_id
1 'polypeptide(L)'
;MRLLHRRVRLPRAHPRVGQQRGDRRSFVQRVRRLRGRLPTEGDRPAQGGARVKGVSVLIGGVGGQGVILTARILAESSLAHGLKAQMSEIHGMSQRYGSVVSSVRIGDAESPLVKKGEANAIVGFEPLETVRLLPWAYNKTVVVTALTPIRPLSVLLGQEAYPPLEDLHRQIKERAGRVIVVDADRIARSIGHEVVANSVLLGALMGTKVLPVPLEVVRKTLAAHVPPRFVAANLEALDIGYSVTIQDEYSIAFA
;
A
#
# COMPACT_ATOMS: atom_id res chain seq x y z
N MET A 1 -23.44 -50.60 -32.08
CA MET A 1 -22.07 -50.84 -32.59
C MET A 1 -21.87 -50.16 -33.94
N ARG A 2 -20.92 -49.22 -34.02
CA ARG A 2 -19.99 -48.91 -35.14
C ARG A 2 -19.73 -47.39 -35.21
N LEU A 3 -18.51 -47.06 -34.77
CA LEU A 3 -17.87 -45.76 -34.81
C LEU A 3 -17.53 -45.36 -36.26
N LEU A 4 -17.85 -44.13 -36.66
CA LEU A 4 -17.35 -43.49 -37.88
C LEU A 4 -16.20 -42.54 -37.49
N HIS A 5 -14.97 -42.96 -37.76
CA HIS A 5 -13.78 -42.14 -37.65
C HIS A 5 -13.73 -41.09 -38.78
N ARG A 6 -13.91 -39.80 -38.45
CA ARG A 6 -13.45 -38.70 -39.31
C ARG A 6 -12.01 -38.36 -38.94
N ARG A 7 -11.07 -38.67 -39.84
CA ARG A 7 -9.67 -38.19 -39.76
C ARG A 7 -9.62 -36.71 -40.16
N VAL A 8 -9.22 -35.85 -39.24
CA VAL A 8 -8.85 -34.45 -39.53
C VAL A 8 -7.38 -34.44 -39.97
N ARG A 9 -7.09 -33.91 -41.17
CA ARG A 9 -5.72 -33.68 -41.66
C ARG A 9 -5.16 -32.43 -41.00
N LEU A 10 -4.03 -32.55 -40.30
CA LEU A 10 -3.22 -31.40 -39.87
C LEU A 10 -2.36 -30.90 -41.04
N PRO A 11 -2.19 -29.58 -41.24
CA PRO A 11 -1.27 -29.06 -42.23
C PRO A 11 0.19 -29.31 -41.80
N ARG A 12 1.01 -29.73 -42.77
CA ARG A 12 2.47 -29.92 -42.62
C ARG A 12 3.18 -28.59 -42.41
N ALA A 13 4.17 -28.59 -41.51
CA ALA A 13 5.10 -27.50 -41.30
C ALA A 13 6.01 -27.32 -42.53
N HIS A 14 6.18 -26.08 -42.99
CA HIS A 14 7.29 -25.69 -43.87
C HIS A 14 8.32 -24.85 -43.10
N PRO A 15 9.63 -24.98 -43.40
CA PRO A 15 10.69 -24.47 -42.54
C PRO A 15 11.32 -23.16 -43.05
N ARG A 16 11.93 -22.45 -42.09
CA ARG A 16 12.96 -21.40 -42.19
C ARG A 16 12.53 -19.97 -42.58
N VAL A 17 12.52 -19.10 -41.55
CA VAL A 17 12.93 -17.70 -41.67
C VAL A 17 13.86 -17.35 -40.49
N GLY A 18 15.05 -16.87 -40.84
CA GLY A 18 15.82 -15.86 -40.10
C GLY A 18 16.22 -16.15 -38.65
N GLN A 19 17.40 -16.70 -38.48
CA GLN A 19 18.17 -16.62 -37.23
C GLN A 19 18.56 -15.15 -36.98
N GLN A 20 17.76 -14.41 -36.21
CA GLN A 20 18.29 -13.32 -35.38
C GLN A 20 18.31 -13.81 -33.94
N ARG A 21 19.51 -14.16 -33.46
CA ARG A 21 19.77 -14.35 -32.03
C ARG A 21 19.63 -12.99 -31.35
N GLY A 22 18.39 -12.58 -31.10
CA GLY A 22 18.07 -11.54 -30.14
C GLY A 22 18.52 -12.01 -28.77
N ASP A 23 19.50 -11.30 -28.22
CA ASP A 23 20.14 -11.59 -26.95
C ASP A 23 19.11 -11.76 -25.81
N ARG A 24 18.79 -13.01 -25.48
CA ARG A 24 17.88 -13.38 -24.38
C ARG A 24 18.39 -12.92 -23.01
N ARG A 25 19.67 -12.53 -22.88
CA ARG A 25 20.20 -11.92 -21.64
C ARG A 25 19.67 -10.49 -21.44
N SER A 26 19.36 -9.78 -22.51
CA SER A 26 18.90 -8.38 -22.47
C SER A 26 17.43 -8.21 -22.06
N PHE A 27 16.61 -9.25 -22.13
CA PHE A 27 15.19 -9.19 -21.73
C PHE A 27 15.04 -9.41 -20.23
N VAL A 28 15.74 -10.40 -19.66
CA VAL A 28 15.75 -10.68 -18.21
C VAL A 28 16.34 -9.52 -17.41
N GLN A 29 17.33 -8.82 -17.95
CA GLN A 29 17.88 -7.60 -17.33
C GLN A 29 16.93 -6.39 -17.41
N ARG A 30 16.00 -6.35 -18.38
CA ARG A 30 14.98 -5.28 -18.47
C ARG A 30 13.79 -5.51 -17.54
N VAL A 31 13.42 -6.76 -17.28
CA VAL A 31 12.36 -7.11 -16.30
C VAL A 31 12.78 -6.74 -14.86
N ARG A 32 14.08 -6.75 -14.54
CA ARG A 32 14.59 -6.28 -13.24
C ARG A 32 14.45 -4.77 -13.00
N ARG A 33 14.17 -3.95 -14.03
CA ARG A 33 14.07 -2.48 -13.89
C ARG A 33 12.66 -1.96 -13.58
N LEU A 34 11.64 -2.82 -13.57
CA LEU A 34 10.24 -2.44 -13.31
C LEU A 34 9.68 -3.00 -11.98
N ARG A 35 10.51 -3.68 -11.19
CA ARG A 35 10.17 -4.00 -9.79
C ARG A 35 10.82 -2.95 -8.90
N GLY A 36 10.02 -2.31 -8.04
CA GLY A 36 10.55 -1.44 -7.00
C GLY A 36 11.64 -2.18 -6.24
N ARG A 37 12.89 -1.71 -6.40
CA ARG A 37 14.05 -2.28 -5.71
C ARG A 37 13.83 -2.08 -4.21
N LEU A 38 14.02 -3.13 -3.42
CA LEU A 38 14.03 -2.99 -1.97
C LEU A 38 15.15 -2.04 -1.54
N PRO A 39 14.90 -1.14 -0.56
CA PRO A 39 15.95 -0.30 -0.01
C PRO A 39 17.14 -1.14 0.46
N THR A 40 18.36 -0.65 0.27
CA THR A 40 19.59 -1.28 0.78
C THR A 40 20.12 -0.53 2.00
N GLU A 41 20.97 -1.18 2.82
CA GLU A 41 21.58 -0.61 4.04
C GLU A 41 22.28 0.75 3.82
N GLY A 42 22.68 1.07 2.58
CA GLY A 42 23.30 2.35 2.21
C GLY A 42 22.34 3.50 1.94
N ASP A 43 21.03 3.27 1.77
CA ASP A 43 20.08 4.35 1.48
C ASP A 43 19.67 5.10 2.76
N ARG A 44 20.63 5.58 3.58
CA ARG A 44 20.33 6.28 4.86
C ARG A 44 19.38 7.47 4.62
N PRO A 45 18.46 7.76 5.57
CA PRO A 45 17.52 8.87 5.42
C PRO A 45 18.29 10.18 5.20
N ALA A 46 17.91 10.93 4.17
CA ALA A 46 18.38 12.29 3.99
C ALA A 46 17.96 13.12 5.22
N GLN A 47 18.79 14.09 5.62
CA GLN A 47 18.40 15.13 6.57
C GLN A 47 17.39 16.06 5.90
N GLY A 48 16.15 15.59 5.73
CA GLY A 48 15.09 16.24 4.97
C GLY A 48 13.95 16.66 5.88
N GLY A 49 14.10 17.81 6.53
CA GLY A 49 13.03 18.51 7.24
C GLY A 49 12.68 19.80 6.51
N ALA A 50 12.49 19.76 5.18
CA ALA A 50 11.89 20.89 4.52
C ALA A 50 10.58 21.18 5.25
N ARG A 51 10.36 22.44 5.68
CA ARG A 51 9.06 22.89 6.19
C ARG A 51 8.07 22.77 5.04
N VAL A 52 7.55 21.57 4.85
CA VAL A 52 6.42 21.31 3.98
C VAL A 52 5.29 22.15 4.58
N LYS A 53 4.72 23.08 3.81
CA LYS A 53 3.52 23.83 4.19
C LYS A 53 2.27 22.92 4.19
N GLY A 54 2.40 21.72 4.75
CA GLY A 54 1.45 20.63 4.58
C GLY A 54 1.96 19.27 5.06
N VAL A 55 1.10 18.26 4.95
CA VAL A 55 1.35 16.87 5.37
C VAL A 55 1.30 15.96 4.14
N SER A 56 2.36 15.18 3.93
CA SER A 56 2.45 14.14 2.91
C SER A 56 2.16 12.77 3.51
N VAL A 57 1.18 12.06 2.93
CA VAL A 57 0.86 10.68 3.25
C VAL A 57 1.13 9.82 2.02
N LEU A 58 1.88 8.73 2.19
CA LEU A 58 1.98 7.67 1.20
C LEU A 58 1.20 6.45 1.67
N ILE A 59 0.51 5.80 0.74
CA ILE A 59 -0.34 4.66 1.02
C ILE A 59 0.03 3.57 0.03
N GLY A 60 0.47 2.42 0.54
CA GLY A 60 0.95 1.31 -0.28
C GLY A 60 0.24 0.02 0.08
N GLY A 61 -0.04 -0.79 -0.93
CA GLY A 61 -0.69 -2.08 -0.74
C GLY A 61 -0.79 -2.88 -2.02
N VAL A 62 -1.53 -3.97 -1.94
CA VAL A 62 -1.86 -4.85 -3.06
C VAL A 62 -3.24 -4.49 -3.59
N GLY A 63 -3.43 -4.63 -4.91
CA GLY A 63 -4.69 -4.38 -5.58
C GLY A 63 -5.87 -5.11 -4.91
N GLY A 64 -6.90 -4.37 -4.52
CA GLY A 64 -8.08 -4.87 -3.82
C GLY A 64 -8.16 -4.50 -2.32
N GLN A 65 -7.07 -4.01 -1.72
CA GLN A 65 -7.05 -3.69 -0.29
C GLN A 65 -7.64 -2.31 0.09
N GLY A 66 -8.11 -1.51 -0.88
CA GLY A 66 -8.70 -0.20 -0.60
C GLY A 66 -7.70 0.97 -0.46
N VAL A 67 -6.48 0.85 -1.01
CA VAL A 67 -5.46 1.91 -1.05
C VAL A 67 -6.01 3.22 -1.64
N ILE A 68 -6.62 3.13 -2.83
CA ILE A 68 -7.19 4.29 -3.54
C ILE A 68 -8.35 4.90 -2.75
N LEU A 69 -9.24 4.06 -2.20
CA LEU A 69 -10.37 4.53 -1.39
C LEU A 69 -9.88 5.30 -0.16
N THR A 70 -8.85 4.79 0.52
CA THR A 70 -8.26 5.43 1.70
C THR A 70 -7.66 6.79 1.34
N ALA A 71 -6.90 6.86 0.25
CA ALA A 71 -6.33 8.11 -0.26
C ALA A 71 -7.42 9.14 -0.59
N ARG A 72 -8.49 8.68 -1.26
CA ARG A 72 -9.64 9.51 -1.61
C ARG A 72 -10.36 10.06 -0.37
N ILE A 73 -10.63 9.20 0.62
CA ILE A 73 -11.26 9.63 1.87
C ILE A 73 -10.42 10.68 2.58
N LEU A 74 -9.09 10.51 2.64
CA LEU A 74 -8.21 11.51 3.25
C LEU A 74 -8.21 12.84 2.50
N ALA A 75 -8.13 12.81 1.17
CA ALA A 75 -8.17 14.00 0.34
C ALA A 75 -9.51 14.75 0.49
N GLU A 76 -10.63 14.05 0.33
CA GLU A 76 -11.97 14.63 0.44
C GLU A 76 -12.29 15.12 1.86
N SER A 77 -11.83 14.41 2.89
CA SER A 77 -11.95 14.88 4.28
C SER A 77 -11.15 16.15 4.53
N SER A 78 -9.97 16.27 3.93
CA SER A 78 -9.15 17.49 4.03
C SER A 78 -9.85 18.66 3.35
N LEU A 79 -10.40 18.45 2.15
CA LEU A 79 -11.19 19.45 1.42
C LEU A 79 -12.43 19.87 2.21
N ALA A 80 -13.18 18.92 2.77
CA ALA A 80 -14.35 19.18 3.60
C ALA A 80 -14.02 19.93 4.90
N HIS A 81 -12.77 19.81 5.40
CA HIS A 81 -12.28 20.58 6.53
C HIS A 81 -11.72 21.97 6.14
N GLY A 82 -11.83 22.37 4.87
CA GLY A 82 -11.35 23.67 4.38
C GLY A 82 -9.85 23.72 4.09
N LEU A 83 -9.16 22.57 4.08
CA LEU A 83 -7.76 22.49 3.69
C LEU A 83 -7.63 22.20 2.20
N LYS A 84 -6.53 22.63 1.58
CA LYS A 84 -6.15 22.14 0.26
C LYS A 84 -5.72 20.68 0.37
N ALA A 85 -6.06 19.89 -0.63
CA ALA A 85 -5.57 18.52 -0.74
C ALA A 85 -5.35 18.15 -2.21
N GLN A 86 -4.29 17.40 -2.47
CA GLN A 86 -3.98 16.84 -3.78
C GLN A 86 -3.66 15.36 -3.62
N MET A 87 -4.24 14.53 -4.49
CA MET A 87 -3.98 13.10 -4.52
C MET A 87 -3.24 12.74 -5.82
N SER A 88 -2.30 11.81 -5.74
CA SER A 88 -1.69 11.18 -6.92
C SER A 88 -1.74 9.67 -6.80
N GLU A 89 -1.88 9.00 -7.93
CA GLU A 89 -1.86 7.54 -8.01
C GLU A 89 -0.70 7.12 -8.91
N ILE A 90 0.24 6.38 -8.33
CA ILE A 90 1.33 5.75 -9.09
C ILE A 90 0.86 4.34 -9.38
N HIS A 91 0.23 4.17 -10.54
CA HIS A 91 -0.21 2.86 -11.00
C HIS A 91 1.01 2.00 -11.37
N GLY A 92 1.33 1.01 -10.54
CA GLY A 92 1.90 -0.23 -11.05
C GLY A 92 0.87 -0.95 -11.93
N MET A 93 1.23 -2.02 -12.64
CA MET A 93 0.28 -2.83 -13.42
C MET A 93 -0.90 -3.26 -12.52
N SER A 94 -1.98 -2.48 -12.53
CA SER A 94 -3.12 -2.55 -11.62
C SER A 94 -4.04 -3.70 -12.06
N GLN A 95 -3.53 -4.91 -11.86
CA GLN A 95 -4.28 -6.15 -11.89
C GLN A 95 -4.28 -6.75 -10.48
N ARG A 96 -5.16 -7.72 -10.20
CA ARG A 96 -5.15 -8.45 -8.91
C ARG A 96 -3.72 -8.90 -8.59
N TYR A 97 -3.30 -8.73 -7.34
CA TYR A 97 -1.93 -9.03 -6.85
C TYR A 97 -0.82 -8.06 -7.31
N GLY A 98 -1.17 -6.95 -7.97
CA GLY A 98 -0.22 -5.87 -8.28
C GLY A 98 0.00 -4.90 -7.11
N SER A 99 1.18 -4.27 -7.09
CA SER A 99 1.51 -3.17 -6.17
C SER A 99 0.73 -1.90 -6.55
N VAL A 100 0.11 -1.28 -5.57
CA VAL A 100 -0.67 -0.05 -5.69
C VAL A 100 -0.11 0.97 -4.70
N VAL A 101 0.18 2.17 -5.20
CA VAL A 101 0.67 3.28 -4.38
C VAL A 101 -0.15 4.53 -4.69
N SER A 102 -0.64 5.17 -3.63
CA SER A 102 -1.28 6.49 -3.69
C SER A 102 -0.56 7.45 -2.76
N SER A 103 -0.57 8.74 -3.11
CA SER A 103 -0.10 9.81 -2.23
C SER A 103 -1.20 10.82 -1.99
N VAL A 104 -1.23 11.40 -0.80
CA VAL A 104 -2.10 12.53 -0.45
C VAL A 104 -1.22 13.63 0.14
N ARG A 105 -1.32 14.83 -0.43
CA ARG A 105 -0.66 16.05 0.01
C ARG A 105 -1.73 16.97 0.57
N ILE A 106 -1.68 17.26 1.86
CA ILE A 106 -2.65 18.12 2.57
C ILE A 106 -1.97 19.45 2.88
N GLY A 107 -2.61 20.58 2.63
CA GLY A 107 -2.04 21.93 2.78
C GLY A 107 -1.54 22.53 1.46
N ASP A 108 -0.74 23.58 1.55
CA ASP A 108 -0.21 24.33 0.40
C ASP A 108 0.96 23.58 -0.25
N ALA A 109 0.64 22.48 -0.94
CA ALA A 109 1.57 21.73 -1.77
C ALA A 109 1.65 22.30 -3.18
N GLU A 110 2.87 22.58 -3.67
CA GLU A 110 3.11 23.01 -5.05
C GLU A 110 3.00 21.86 -6.07
N SER A 111 3.13 20.61 -5.59
CA SER A 111 3.09 19.41 -6.42
C SER A 111 2.41 18.26 -5.67
N PRO A 112 1.65 17.41 -6.40
CA PRO A 112 1.03 16.21 -5.82
C PRO A 112 2.04 15.08 -5.56
N LEU A 113 3.26 15.17 -6.11
CA LEU A 113 4.30 14.17 -5.93
C LEU A 113 5.06 14.37 -4.61
N VAL A 114 5.22 13.29 -3.84
CA VAL A 114 6.05 13.26 -2.63
C VAL A 114 7.49 12.95 -3.03
N LYS A 115 8.45 13.80 -2.64
CA LYS A 115 9.87 13.51 -2.90
C LYS A 115 10.42 12.54 -1.86
N LYS A 116 11.56 11.93 -2.19
CA LYS A 116 12.27 11.04 -1.26
C LYS A 116 12.64 11.81 0.01
N GLY A 117 12.44 11.18 1.18
CA GLY A 117 12.65 11.80 2.48
C GLY A 117 11.62 12.86 2.90
N GLU A 118 10.45 12.95 2.25
CA GLU A 118 9.43 13.98 2.56
C GLU A 118 8.07 13.41 3.03
N ALA A 119 7.93 12.09 3.20
CA ALA A 119 6.69 11.50 3.68
C ALA A 119 6.53 11.70 5.20
N ASN A 120 5.53 12.47 5.63
CA ASN A 120 5.20 12.60 7.06
C ASN A 120 4.58 11.32 7.60
N ALA A 121 3.78 10.64 6.78
CA ALA A 121 3.19 9.37 7.12
C ALA A 121 3.27 8.36 5.97
N ILE A 122 3.43 7.08 6.32
CA ILE A 122 3.29 5.95 5.41
C ILE A 122 2.24 5.00 6.00
N VAL A 123 1.23 4.63 5.22
CA VAL A 123 0.29 3.57 5.55
C VAL A 123 0.49 2.39 4.61
N GLY A 124 0.98 1.29 5.17
CA GLY A 124 1.17 0.05 4.46
C GLY A 124 0.05 -0.94 4.76
N PHE A 125 -0.68 -1.33 3.73
CA PHE A 125 -1.70 -2.37 3.79
C PHE A 125 -1.09 -3.77 3.73
N GLU A 126 0.22 -3.85 3.45
CA GLU A 126 0.98 -5.07 3.32
C GLU A 126 2.45 -4.76 3.72
N PRO A 127 3.12 -5.60 4.52
CA PRO A 127 4.46 -5.32 5.05
C PRO A 127 5.54 -5.04 3.99
N LEU A 128 5.58 -5.82 2.90
CA LEU A 128 6.54 -5.65 1.81
C LEU A 128 6.27 -4.37 1.03
N GLU A 129 5.02 -4.01 0.80
CA GLU A 129 4.64 -2.73 0.20
C GLU A 129 5.01 -1.54 1.10
N THR A 130 4.94 -1.70 2.42
CA THR A 130 5.45 -0.72 3.38
C THR A 130 6.94 -0.48 3.19
N VAL A 131 7.73 -1.55 3.10
CA VAL A 131 9.19 -1.47 2.90
C VAL A 131 9.54 -0.77 1.59
N ARG A 132 8.76 -0.99 0.52
CA ARG A 132 8.96 -0.30 -0.76
C ARG A 132 8.76 1.21 -0.70
N LEU A 133 7.99 1.71 0.29
CA LEU A 133 7.76 3.15 0.49
C LEU A 133 8.80 3.82 1.40
N LEU A 134 9.70 3.06 2.04
CA LEU A 134 10.73 3.62 2.92
C LEU A 134 11.73 4.58 2.26
N PRO A 135 11.99 4.59 0.93
CA PRO A 135 12.81 5.63 0.31
C PRO A 135 12.21 7.05 0.45
N TRP A 136 10.91 7.16 0.75
CA TRP A 136 10.24 8.43 1.02
C TRP A 136 10.19 8.80 2.49
N ALA A 137 10.52 7.87 3.39
CA ALA A 137 10.59 8.12 4.82
C ALA A 137 11.84 8.93 5.19
N TYR A 138 11.73 9.65 6.30
CA TYR A 138 12.80 10.31 7.02
C TYR A 138 12.66 10.03 8.53
N ASN A 139 13.59 10.52 9.34
CA ASN A 139 13.68 10.19 10.77
C ASN A 139 12.49 10.62 11.65
N LYS A 140 11.50 11.36 11.13
CA LYS A 140 10.25 11.66 11.85
C LYS A 140 9.00 11.12 11.14
N THR A 141 9.17 10.32 10.09
CA THR A 141 8.04 9.67 9.42
C THR A 141 7.33 8.72 10.39
N VAL A 142 6.01 8.83 10.45
CA VAL A 142 5.16 7.86 11.14
C VAL A 142 4.75 6.77 10.16
N VAL A 143 4.99 5.51 10.51
CA VAL A 143 4.58 4.36 9.70
C VAL A 143 3.48 3.61 10.43
N VAL A 144 2.34 3.42 9.76
CA VAL A 144 1.30 2.46 10.15
C VAL A 144 1.36 1.31 9.15
N THR A 145 1.56 0.09 9.61
CA THR A 145 1.69 -1.08 8.73
C THR A 145 0.82 -2.23 9.19
N ALA A 146 0.15 -2.88 8.24
CA ALA A 146 -0.58 -4.12 8.47
C ALA A 146 0.38 -5.26 8.80
N LEU A 147 -0.05 -6.20 9.63
CA LEU A 147 0.75 -7.37 10.00
C LEU A 147 0.75 -8.48 8.94
N THR A 148 -0.35 -8.62 8.20
CA THR A 148 -0.56 -9.79 7.32
C THR A 148 0.14 -9.65 5.98
N PRO A 149 1.02 -10.60 5.58
CA PRO A 149 1.64 -10.61 4.27
C PRO A 149 0.67 -11.10 3.18
N ILE A 150 0.71 -10.47 2.02
CA ILE A 150 0.08 -10.98 0.79
C ILE A 150 1.18 -11.40 -0.17
N ARG A 151 1.31 -12.70 -0.40
CA ARG A 151 2.36 -13.25 -1.26
C ARG A 151 2.11 -12.84 -2.72
N PRO A 152 3.05 -12.12 -3.38
CA PRO A 152 2.95 -11.83 -4.79
C PRO A 152 2.93 -13.11 -5.63
N LEU A 153 2.42 -13.02 -6.86
CA LEU A 153 2.32 -14.17 -7.76
C LEU A 153 3.67 -14.87 -7.99
N SER A 154 4.79 -14.14 -8.05
CA SER A 154 6.12 -14.76 -8.19
C SER A 154 6.49 -15.66 -7.01
N VAL A 155 6.06 -15.29 -5.79
CA VAL A 155 6.27 -16.13 -4.60
C VAL A 155 5.35 -17.35 -4.63
N LEU A 156 4.08 -17.17 -5.00
CA LEU A 156 3.12 -18.27 -5.11
C LEU A 156 3.54 -19.31 -6.17
N LEU A 157 4.17 -18.86 -7.25
CA LEU A 157 4.72 -19.71 -8.31
C LEU A 157 6.11 -20.29 -7.98
N GLY A 158 6.64 -20.03 -6.78
CA GLY A 158 7.95 -20.53 -6.34
C GLY A 158 9.16 -19.91 -7.06
N GLN A 159 8.97 -18.79 -7.76
CA GLN A 159 10.04 -18.10 -8.49
C GLN A 159 10.90 -17.22 -7.58
N GLU A 160 10.33 -16.79 -6.45
CA GLU A 160 10.99 -15.96 -5.43
C GLU A 160 10.50 -16.34 -4.03
N ALA A 161 11.24 -15.93 -3.00
CA ALA A 161 10.82 -16.05 -1.61
C ALA A 161 10.26 -14.72 -1.11
N TYR A 162 9.20 -14.78 -0.30
CA TYR A 162 8.77 -13.62 0.48
C TYR A 162 9.77 -13.41 1.63
N PRO A 163 10.33 -12.20 1.82
CA PRO A 163 11.28 -11.96 2.89
C PRO A 163 10.69 -12.25 4.29
N PRO A 164 11.48 -12.70 5.27
CA PRO A 164 11.01 -12.86 6.65
C PRO A 164 10.35 -11.58 7.18
N LEU A 165 9.22 -11.69 7.88
CA LEU A 165 8.51 -10.54 8.44
C LEU A 165 9.38 -9.74 9.41
N GLU A 166 10.25 -10.42 10.15
CA GLU A 166 11.23 -9.82 11.06
C GLU A 166 12.20 -8.88 10.33
N ASP A 167 12.65 -9.26 9.13
CA ASP A 167 13.52 -8.43 8.30
C ASP A 167 12.80 -7.20 7.75
N LEU A 168 11.52 -7.34 7.39
CA LEU A 168 10.70 -6.21 6.95
C LEU A 168 10.46 -5.23 8.10
N HIS A 169 10.10 -5.75 9.28
CA HIS A 169 9.88 -4.94 10.47
C HIS A 169 11.14 -4.22 10.92
N ARG A 170 12.30 -4.89 10.89
CA ARG A 170 13.61 -4.28 11.17
C ARG A 170 13.86 -3.09 10.24
N GLN A 171 13.71 -3.28 8.93
CA GLN A 171 13.91 -2.19 7.95
C GLN A 171 12.97 -1.01 8.18
N ILE A 172 11.70 -1.26 8.52
CA ILE A 172 10.73 -0.19 8.82
C ILE A 172 11.18 0.60 10.06
N LYS A 173 11.57 -0.09 11.14
CA LYS A 173 12.05 0.52 12.37
C LYS A 173 13.32 1.35 12.19
N GLU A 174 14.25 0.90 11.37
CA GLU A 174 15.50 1.62 11.10
C GLU A 174 15.29 2.95 10.35
N ARG A 175 14.16 3.11 9.67
CA ARG A 175 13.87 4.24 8.77
C ARG A 175 12.88 5.24 9.34
N ALA A 176 11.90 4.75 10.08
CA ALA A 176 10.78 5.53 10.60
C ALA A 176 11.12 6.16 11.95
N GLY A 177 10.52 7.30 12.24
CA GLY A 177 10.57 7.90 13.58
C GLY A 177 9.62 7.21 14.57
N ARG A 178 8.49 6.70 14.09
CA ARG A 178 7.50 5.95 14.87
C ARG A 178 6.89 4.85 14.00
N VAL A 179 6.70 3.66 14.54
CA VAL A 179 6.12 2.50 13.84
C VAL A 179 4.95 1.94 14.64
N ILE A 180 3.81 1.77 13.98
CA ILE A 180 2.60 1.16 14.53
C ILE A 180 2.27 -0.03 13.66
N VAL A 181 2.22 -1.22 14.26
CA VAL A 181 1.89 -2.47 13.57
C VAL A 181 0.49 -2.90 13.99
N VAL A 182 -0.38 -3.10 13.01
CA VAL A 182 -1.80 -3.40 13.25
C VAL A 182 -2.18 -4.71 12.59
N ASP A 183 -2.75 -5.64 13.36
CA ASP A 183 -3.42 -6.83 12.80
C ASP A 183 -4.83 -6.44 12.30
N ALA A 184 -4.85 -5.65 11.22
CA ALA A 184 -6.06 -5.08 10.66
C ALA A 184 -7.05 -6.15 10.19
N ASP A 185 -6.55 -7.29 9.71
CA ASP A 185 -7.40 -8.39 9.25
C ASP A 185 -8.06 -9.12 10.42
N ARG A 186 -7.35 -9.33 11.54
CA ARG A 186 -7.93 -9.90 12.76
C ARG A 186 -9.04 -8.99 13.30
N ILE A 187 -8.78 -7.68 13.37
CA ILE A 187 -9.79 -6.71 13.80
C ILE A 187 -10.99 -6.74 12.85
N ALA A 188 -10.78 -6.68 11.54
CA ALA A 188 -11.86 -6.73 10.55
C ALA A 188 -12.68 -8.04 10.62
N ARG A 189 -12.01 -9.19 10.86
CA ARG A 189 -12.69 -10.48 11.08
C ARG A 189 -13.54 -10.46 12.35
N SER A 190 -13.08 -9.83 13.43
CA SER A 190 -13.86 -9.73 14.67
C SER A 190 -15.15 -8.90 14.50
N ILE A 191 -15.14 -7.92 13.60
CA ILE A 191 -16.32 -7.11 13.20
C ILE A 191 -17.24 -7.91 12.24
N GLY A 192 -16.72 -8.98 11.63
CA GLY A 192 -17.46 -9.85 10.70
C GLY A 192 -17.29 -9.52 9.21
N HIS A 193 -16.41 -8.58 8.86
CA HIS A 193 -16.23 -8.12 7.48
C HIS A 193 -14.76 -7.83 7.14
N GLU A 194 -14.05 -8.77 6.51
CA GLU A 194 -12.63 -8.57 6.11
C GLU A 194 -12.41 -7.32 5.23
N VAL A 195 -13.42 -6.93 4.46
CA VAL A 195 -13.37 -5.74 3.59
C VAL A 195 -13.20 -4.42 4.34
N VAL A 196 -13.36 -4.38 5.67
CA VAL A 196 -13.19 -3.15 6.48
C VAL A 196 -11.79 -2.99 7.08
N ALA A 197 -10.84 -3.90 6.79
CA ALA A 197 -9.46 -3.79 7.27
C ALA A 197 -8.78 -2.46 6.88
N ASN A 198 -9.17 -1.88 5.74
CA ASN A 198 -8.72 -0.56 5.32
C ASN A 198 -9.13 0.56 6.28
N SER A 199 -10.33 0.49 6.82
CA SER A 199 -10.87 1.45 7.79
C SER A 199 -10.15 1.32 9.13
N VAL A 200 -9.72 0.12 9.52
CA VAL A 200 -8.85 -0.07 10.70
C VAL A 200 -7.52 0.68 10.53
N LEU A 201 -6.84 0.50 9.40
CA LEU A 201 -5.57 1.20 9.13
C LEU A 201 -5.74 2.72 9.00
N LEU A 202 -6.83 3.18 8.40
CA LEU A 202 -7.19 4.60 8.35
C LEU A 202 -7.40 5.15 9.76
N GLY A 203 -8.13 4.43 10.61
CA GLY A 203 -8.33 4.79 12.01
C GLY A 203 -7.01 4.90 12.74
N ALA A 204 -6.15 3.89 12.58
CA ALA A 204 -4.81 3.87 13.17
C ALA A 204 -3.97 5.07 12.73
N LEU A 205 -4.02 5.46 11.45
CA LEU A 205 -3.39 6.69 10.95
C LEU A 205 -3.96 7.94 11.64
N MET A 206 -5.28 8.05 11.78
CA MET A 206 -5.90 9.19 12.50
C MET A 206 -5.45 9.27 13.96
N GLY A 207 -5.27 8.11 14.62
CA GLY A 207 -4.82 8.03 16.00
C GLY A 207 -3.38 8.51 16.20
N THR A 208 -2.55 8.52 15.14
CA THR A 208 -1.17 9.05 15.20
C THR A 208 -1.11 10.56 15.42
N LYS A 209 -2.20 11.27 15.11
CA LYS A 209 -2.29 12.75 15.11
C LYS A 209 -1.34 13.45 14.13
N VAL A 210 -0.77 12.73 13.17
CA VAL A 210 0.06 13.34 12.11
C VAL A 210 -0.76 14.16 11.11
N LEU A 211 -2.07 13.88 11.01
CA LEU A 211 -2.97 14.52 10.05
C LEU A 211 -3.60 15.79 10.62
N PRO A 212 -3.70 16.88 9.84
CA PRO A 212 -4.32 18.12 10.26
C PRO A 212 -5.85 18.10 10.07
N VAL A 213 -6.49 16.94 10.21
CA VAL A 213 -7.94 16.75 9.99
C VAL A 213 -8.53 16.01 11.19
N PRO A 214 -9.67 16.45 11.75
CA PRO A 214 -10.31 15.75 12.87
C PRO A 214 -10.94 14.43 12.42
N LEU A 215 -10.95 13.44 13.32
CA LEU A 215 -11.53 12.12 13.08
C LEU A 215 -12.99 12.20 12.59
N GLU A 216 -13.78 13.11 13.14
CA GLU A 216 -15.21 13.25 12.78
C GLU A 216 -15.45 13.65 11.32
N VAL A 217 -14.54 14.40 10.72
CA VAL A 217 -14.64 14.73 9.28
C VAL A 217 -14.34 13.48 8.46
N VAL A 218 -13.32 12.70 8.85
CA VAL A 218 -12.99 11.43 8.21
C VAL A 218 -14.11 10.40 8.36
N ARG A 219 -14.73 10.31 9.54
CA ARG A 219 -15.89 9.46 9.84
C ARG A 219 -17.04 9.74 8.87
N LYS A 220 -17.39 11.02 8.68
CA LYS A 220 -18.45 11.45 7.75
C LYS A 220 -18.12 11.10 6.30
N THR A 221 -16.90 11.40 5.85
CA THR A 221 -16.47 11.10 4.48
C THR A 221 -16.43 9.60 4.21
N LEU A 222 -15.94 8.79 5.16
CA LEU A 222 -15.92 7.33 5.06
C LEU A 222 -17.34 6.78 4.87
N ALA A 223 -18.29 7.21 5.70
CA ALA A 223 -19.68 6.78 5.61
C ALA A 223 -20.32 7.10 4.24
N ALA A 224 -19.92 8.21 3.60
CA ALA A 224 -20.41 8.58 2.27
C ALA A 224 -19.80 7.77 1.12
N HIS A 225 -18.66 7.12 1.33
CA HIS A 225 -17.89 6.42 0.29
C HIS A 225 -17.99 4.90 0.33
N VAL A 226 -18.58 4.35 1.39
CA VAL A 226 -18.79 2.91 1.52
C VAL A 226 -20.26 2.54 1.27
N PRO A 227 -20.55 1.32 0.80
CA PRO A 227 -21.95 0.90 0.61
C PRO A 227 -22.74 1.01 1.91
N PRO A 228 -24.04 1.41 1.88
CA PRO A 228 -24.84 1.63 3.09
C PRO A 228 -24.81 0.47 4.09
N ARG A 229 -24.84 -0.77 3.58
CA ARG A 229 -24.78 -2.00 4.41
C ARG A 229 -23.46 -2.18 5.19
N PHE A 230 -22.38 -1.51 4.78
CA PHE A 230 -21.07 -1.60 5.41
C PHE A 230 -20.71 -0.35 6.22
N VAL A 231 -21.58 0.66 6.29
CA VAL A 231 -21.28 1.92 7.00
C VAL A 231 -20.95 1.64 8.47
N ALA A 232 -21.85 0.95 9.20
CA ALA A 232 -21.65 0.66 10.62
C ALA A 232 -20.31 -0.06 10.88
N ALA A 233 -20.04 -1.14 10.14
CA ALA A 233 -18.80 -1.91 10.27
C ALA A 233 -17.54 -1.10 9.94
N ASN A 234 -17.59 -0.21 8.95
CA ASN A 234 -16.45 0.66 8.63
C ASN A 234 -16.21 1.72 9.71
N LEU A 235 -17.27 2.28 10.30
CA LEU A 235 -17.14 3.25 11.38
C LEU A 235 -16.58 2.59 12.64
N GLU A 236 -17.06 1.40 12.99
CA GLU A 236 -16.53 0.60 14.09
C GLU A 236 -15.04 0.25 13.87
N ALA A 237 -14.68 -0.20 12.66
CA ALA A 237 -13.29 -0.46 12.30
C ALA A 237 -12.39 0.79 12.43
N LEU A 238 -12.89 1.94 11.97
CA LEU A 238 -12.20 3.23 12.11
C LEU A 238 -11.95 3.57 13.58
N ASP A 239 -12.95 3.38 14.45
CA ASP A 239 -12.87 3.69 15.87
C ASP A 239 -11.92 2.77 16.63
N ILE A 240 -11.94 1.47 16.34
CA ILE A 240 -11.00 0.50 16.92
C ILE A 240 -9.58 0.85 16.49
N GLY A 241 -9.37 1.06 15.18
CA GLY A 241 -8.06 1.47 14.66
C GLY A 241 -7.54 2.75 15.31
N TYR A 242 -8.39 3.75 15.45
CA TYR A 242 -8.07 5.01 16.12
C TYR A 242 -7.64 4.78 17.58
N SER A 243 -8.40 3.98 18.32
CA SER A 243 -8.15 3.70 19.74
C SER A 243 -6.83 2.97 19.98
N VAL A 244 -6.52 1.97 19.15
CA VAL A 244 -5.26 1.19 19.22
C VAL A 244 -4.02 2.09 19.18
N THR A 245 -4.01 3.14 18.37
CA THR A 245 -2.84 4.01 18.22
C THR A 245 -2.66 5.03 19.36
N ILE A 246 -3.74 5.41 20.04
CA ILE A 246 -3.68 6.42 21.12
C ILE A 246 -3.13 5.80 22.40
N GLN A 247 -3.35 4.50 22.58
CA GLN A 247 -2.96 3.79 23.79
C GLN A 247 -1.47 3.41 23.82
N ASP A 248 -0.73 3.49 22.70
CA ASP A 248 0.64 2.97 22.63
C ASP A 248 1.63 3.79 21.78
N GLU A 249 2.78 4.13 22.38
CA GLU A 249 3.95 4.65 21.64
C GLU A 249 4.73 3.56 20.89
N TYR A 250 4.55 2.28 21.24
CA TYR A 250 5.01 1.11 20.49
C TYR A 250 4.19 -0.12 20.87
N SER A 251 3.29 -0.55 19.98
CA SER A 251 2.61 -1.84 20.15
C SER A 251 2.42 -2.58 18.83
N ILE A 252 2.73 -3.87 18.88
CA ILE A 252 2.11 -4.87 18.03
C ILE A 252 0.77 -5.15 18.73
N ALA A 253 -0.31 -4.56 18.23
CA ALA A 253 -1.62 -4.73 18.85
C ALA A 253 -2.20 -6.11 18.47
N PHE A 254 -2.15 -7.04 19.41
CA PHE A 254 -2.99 -8.24 19.41
C PHE A 254 -4.17 -7.99 20.34
N ALA A 255 -5.23 -7.34 19.85
CA ALA A 255 -6.53 -7.38 20.52
C ALA A 255 -7.28 -8.63 20.04
#